data_AF-A0A944P9C3-F1
#
_entry.id   AF-A0A944P9C3-F1
#
_cell.length_a   1.000
_cell.length_b   1.000
_cell.length_c   1.000
_cell.angle_alpha   90.00
_cell.angle_beta   90.00
_cell.angle_gamma   90.00
#
_symmetry.space_group_name_H-M   'P 1'
#
loop_
_entity.id
_entity.type
_entity.pdbx_description
1 polymer ?
#
loop_
_entity_poly.entity_id
_entity_poly.type
_entity_poly.pdbx_seq_one_letter_code
_entity_poly.pdbx_strand_id
1 'polypeptide(L)'
;MRTWEIDATAVRTLLAAAVAAPSIHNTQPWRFGLDADNGSVEVRAAVGRRLPMTVPDLRARHLSVGATVFNLRVAAAHLGWVPVVRLLPAEDDPELLAIVHLAGAGGDGPASGTGRPVNGIRLL
;
A
#
# COMPACT_ATOMS: atom_id res chain seq x y z
N MET A 1 -24.48 10.29 6.10
CA MET A 1 -23.42 9.26 6.12
C MET A 1 -22.86 9.20 4.70
N ARG A 2 -21.67 9.74 4.43
CA ARG A 2 -21.10 9.71 3.06
C ARG A 2 -20.48 8.33 2.88
N THR A 3 -21.04 7.51 2.00
CA THR A 3 -20.37 6.29 1.51
C THR A 3 -19.16 6.74 0.71
N TRP A 4 -17.97 6.48 1.21
CA TRP A 4 -16.71 6.77 0.52
C TRP A 4 -16.51 5.73 -0.57
N GLU A 5 -17.26 5.87 -1.66
CA GLU A 5 -17.14 5.00 -2.81
C GLU A 5 -15.85 5.35 -3.56
N ILE A 6 -15.03 4.33 -3.86
CA ILE A 6 -13.81 4.52 -4.65
C ILE A 6 -14.24 4.55 -6.12
N ASP A 7 -14.52 5.75 -6.63
CA ASP A 7 -14.86 5.93 -8.04
C ASP A 7 -13.62 5.80 -8.96
N ALA A 8 -13.87 5.70 -10.26
CA ALA A 8 -12.82 5.53 -11.27
C ALA A 8 -11.80 6.69 -11.30
N THR A 9 -12.22 7.91 -10.95
CA THR A 9 -11.33 9.08 -10.90
C THR A 9 -10.37 8.95 -9.73
N ALA A 10 -10.89 8.56 -8.57
CA ALA A 10 -10.11 8.36 -7.38
C ALA A 10 -9.13 7.19 -7.54
N VAL A 11 -9.56 6.08 -8.15
CA VAL A 11 -8.65 4.97 -8.52
C VAL A 11 -7.52 5.46 -9.41
N ARG A 12 -7.81 6.25 -10.46
CA ARG A 12 -6.77 6.77 -11.36
C ARG A 12 -5.77 7.65 -10.63
N THR A 13 -6.23 8.54 -9.75
CA THR A 13 -5.35 9.41 -8.96
C THR A 13 -4.43 8.60 -8.05
N LEU A 14 -4.99 7.62 -7.33
CA LEU A 14 -4.22 6.72 -6.46
C LEU A 14 -3.15 5.95 -7.25
N LEU A 15 -3.55 5.28 -8.33
CA LEU A 15 -2.64 4.45 -9.11
C LEU A 15 -1.58 5.27 -9.87
N ALA A 16 -1.95 6.46 -10.36
CA ALA A 16 -0.98 7.36 -11.00
C ALA A 16 0.13 7.78 -10.02
N ALA A 17 -0.22 8.13 -8.79
CA ALA A 17 0.76 8.42 -7.75
C ALA A 17 1.60 7.19 -7.39
N ALA A 18 0.96 6.02 -7.25
CA ALA A 18 1.64 4.76 -6.92
C ALA A 18 2.71 4.40 -7.96
N VAL A 19 2.37 4.47 -9.25
CA VAL A 19 3.26 4.13 -10.37
C VAL A 19 4.39 5.16 -10.54
N ALA A 20 4.21 6.40 -10.08
CA ALA A 20 5.26 7.42 -10.08
C ALA A 20 6.36 7.19 -9.03
N ALA A 21 6.27 6.13 -8.21
CA ALA A 21 7.30 5.81 -7.25
C ALA A 21 8.65 5.49 -7.92
N PRO A 22 9.79 5.87 -7.31
CA PRO A 22 11.09 5.40 -7.76
C PRO A 22 11.19 3.88 -7.60
N SER A 23 11.86 3.21 -8.54
CA SER A 23 12.11 1.77 -8.47
C SER A 23 13.49 1.37 -8.96
N ILE A 24 13.98 0.25 -8.46
CA ILE A 24 15.23 -0.38 -8.90
C ILE A 24 15.22 -0.53 -10.43
N HIS A 25 16.19 0.09 -11.11
CA HIS A 25 16.30 0.12 -12.57
C HIS A 25 15.01 0.51 -13.34
N ASN A 26 14.10 1.26 -12.70
CA ASN A 26 12.78 1.56 -13.23
C ASN A 26 11.96 0.31 -13.64
N THR A 27 12.20 -0.82 -12.95
CA THR A 27 11.53 -2.10 -13.24
C THR A 27 10.05 -2.12 -12.85
N GLN A 28 9.63 -1.15 -12.02
CA GLN A 28 8.26 -0.99 -11.54
C GLN A 28 7.67 -2.34 -11.04
N PRO A 29 8.30 -2.97 -10.03
CA PRO A 29 8.06 -4.37 -9.69
C PRO A 29 6.78 -4.56 -8.84
N TRP A 30 5.71 -3.86 -9.17
CA TRP A 30 4.44 -3.84 -8.44
C TRP A 30 3.26 -4.22 -9.33
N ARG A 31 2.24 -4.81 -8.71
CA ARG A 31 0.90 -5.04 -9.23
C ARG A 31 -0.10 -4.55 -8.20
N PHE A 32 -1.22 -4.03 -8.67
CA PHE A 32 -2.27 -3.50 -7.79
C PHE A 32 -3.53 -4.37 -7.90
N GLY A 33 -4.10 -4.72 -6.75
CA GLY A 33 -5.46 -5.23 -6.63
C GLY A 33 -6.34 -4.15 -6.00
N LEU A 34 -7.58 -4.03 -6.47
CA LEU A 34 -8.58 -3.17 -5.84
C LEU A 34 -9.68 -4.07 -5.29
N ASP A 35 -9.89 -3.98 -3.98
CA ASP A 35 -11.05 -4.54 -3.30
C ASP A 35 -12.00 -3.38 -3.00
N ALA A 36 -13.01 -3.23 -3.87
CA ALA A 36 -13.97 -2.14 -3.77
C ALA A 36 -14.93 -2.33 -2.58
N ASP A 37 -15.24 -3.58 -2.22
CA ASP A 37 -16.15 -3.89 -1.12
C ASP A 37 -15.53 -3.51 0.24
N ASN A 38 -14.22 -3.71 0.37
CA ASN A 38 -13.44 -3.40 1.57
C ASN A 38 -12.71 -2.05 1.50
N GLY A 39 -12.91 -1.29 0.41
CA GLY A 39 -12.28 0.01 0.20
C GLY A 39 -10.75 -0.03 0.29
N SER A 40 -10.11 -1.03 -0.31
CA SER A 40 -8.67 -1.25 -0.12
C SER A 40 -7.90 -1.50 -1.42
N VAL A 41 -6.63 -1.09 -1.41
CA VAL A 41 -5.68 -1.35 -2.48
C VAL A 41 -4.64 -2.35 -1.98
N GLU A 42 -4.57 -3.49 -2.63
CA GLU A 42 -3.49 -4.46 -2.46
C GLU A 42 -2.29 -4.02 -3.29
N VAL A 43 -1.11 -4.00 -2.67
CA VAL A 43 0.16 -3.79 -3.38
C VAL A 43 0.92 -5.10 -3.35
N ARG A 44 1.02 -5.70 -4.52
CA ARG A 44 1.60 -7.01 -4.74
C ARG A 44 2.90 -6.87 -5.48
N ALA A 45 3.84 -7.73 -5.20
CA ALA A 45 5.09 -7.75 -5.91
C ALA A 45 4.86 -8.39 -7.30
N ALA A 46 5.37 -7.76 -8.34
CA ALA A 46 5.28 -8.29 -9.70
C ALA A 46 6.41 -9.31 -9.89
N VAL A 47 6.11 -10.61 -9.93
CA VAL A 47 7.12 -11.61 -10.30
C VAL A 47 7.39 -11.46 -11.78
N GLY A 48 8.57 -10.95 -12.14
CA GLY A 48 9.09 -11.08 -13.49
C GLY A 48 9.41 -12.54 -13.75
N ARG A 49 9.02 -13.10 -14.91
CA ARG A 49 9.32 -14.49 -15.32
C ARG A 49 10.82 -14.80 -15.47
N ARG A 50 11.73 -13.85 -15.21
CA ARG A 50 13.12 -13.96 -15.65
C ARG A 50 14.11 -13.62 -14.54
N LEU A 51 14.87 -14.66 -14.23
CA LEU A 51 16.13 -14.76 -13.49
C LEU A 51 16.01 -14.83 -11.96
N PRO A 52 16.82 -15.70 -11.31
CA PRO A 52 16.94 -15.72 -9.85
C PRO A 52 17.35 -14.33 -9.37
N MET A 53 16.52 -13.72 -8.53
CA MET A 53 16.85 -12.44 -7.90
C MET A 53 17.96 -12.66 -6.87
N THR A 54 18.96 -11.78 -6.85
CA THR A 54 19.93 -11.78 -5.74
C THR A 54 19.28 -11.19 -4.48
N VAL A 55 19.84 -11.45 -3.30
CA VAL A 55 19.35 -10.85 -2.04
C VAL A 55 19.32 -9.31 -2.11
N PRO A 56 20.33 -8.61 -2.67
CA PRO A 56 20.23 -7.18 -2.96
C PRO A 56 19.02 -6.78 -3.81
N ASP A 57 18.70 -7.55 -4.85
CA ASP A 57 17.55 -7.27 -5.72
C ASP A 57 16.22 -7.42 -4.96
N LEU A 58 16.12 -8.45 -4.11
CA LEU A 58 14.95 -8.66 -3.25
C LEU A 58 14.76 -7.47 -2.30
N ARG A 59 15.83 -6.99 -1.67
CA ARG A 59 15.76 -5.80 -0.79
C ARG A 59 15.37 -4.56 -1.58
N ALA A 60 15.95 -4.34 -2.75
CA ALA A 60 15.64 -3.19 -3.60
C ALA A 60 14.20 -3.21 -4.13
N ARG A 61 13.65 -4.41 -4.40
CA ARG A 61 12.23 -4.62 -4.73
C ARG A 61 11.34 -4.16 -3.58
N HIS A 62 11.62 -4.59 -2.35
CA HIS A 62 10.85 -4.16 -1.17
C HIS A 62 10.94 -2.65 -0.95
N LEU A 63 12.11 -2.03 -1.16
CA LEU A 63 12.25 -0.58 -1.10
C LEU A 63 11.40 0.14 -2.17
N SER A 64 11.41 -0.38 -3.39
CA SER A 64 10.58 0.14 -4.49
C SER A 64 9.10 0.08 -4.13
N VAL A 65 8.64 -1.05 -3.59
CA VAL A 65 7.25 -1.23 -3.15
C VAL A 65 6.91 -0.36 -1.95
N GLY A 66 7.83 -0.18 -1.00
CA GLY A 66 7.65 0.76 0.11
C GLY A 66 7.42 2.20 -0.38
N ALA A 67 8.15 2.64 -1.41
CA ALA A 67 7.94 3.94 -2.04
C ALA A 67 6.58 4.03 -2.74
N THR A 68 6.13 2.96 -3.43
CA THR A 68 4.78 2.87 -4.00
C THR A 68 3.69 3.03 -2.94
N VAL A 69 3.80 2.31 -1.82
CA VAL A 69 2.85 2.41 -0.70
C VAL A 69 2.85 3.82 -0.11
N PHE A 70 4.02 4.46 0.00
CA PHE A 70 4.11 5.84 0.47
C PHE A 70 3.35 6.80 -0.46
N ASN A 71 3.57 6.72 -1.78
CA ASN A 71 2.86 7.56 -2.73
C ASN A 71 1.34 7.33 -2.70
N LEU A 72 0.90 6.07 -2.57
CA LEU A 72 -0.53 5.74 -2.39
C LEU A 72 -1.12 6.44 -1.17
N ARG A 73 -0.42 6.43 -0.03
CA ARG A 73 -0.88 7.10 1.19
C ARG A 73 -0.99 8.61 1.01
N VAL A 74 -0.03 9.23 0.31
CA VAL A 74 -0.06 10.66 0.02
C VAL A 74 -1.26 11.01 -0.88
N ALA A 75 -1.49 10.24 -1.94
CA ALA A 75 -2.64 10.43 -2.81
C ALA A 75 -3.97 10.20 -2.09
N ALA A 76 -4.04 9.18 -1.21
CA ALA A 76 -5.23 8.94 -0.40
C ALA A 76 -5.53 10.11 0.53
N ALA A 77 -4.52 10.62 1.22
CA ALA A 77 -4.66 11.80 2.07
C ALA A 77 -5.07 13.05 1.27
N HIS A 78 -4.53 13.24 0.07
CA HIS A 78 -4.93 14.32 -0.84
C HIS A 78 -6.42 14.24 -1.23
N LEU A 79 -6.95 13.03 -1.39
CA LEU A 79 -8.37 12.78 -1.67
C LEU A 79 -9.27 12.83 -0.41
N GLY A 80 -8.70 13.08 0.77
CA GLY A 80 -9.44 13.20 2.03
C GLY A 80 -9.69 11.88 2.76
N TRP A 81 -8.96 10.82 2.40
CA TRP A 81 -9.01 9.54 3.12
C TRP A 81 -7.91 9.42 4.17
N VAL A 82 -8.16 8.59 5.18
CA VAL A 82 -7.18 8.18 6.19
C VAL A 82 -6.66 6.79 5.82
N PRO A 83 -5.45 6.67 5.23
CA PRO A 83 -4.94 5.38 4.81
C PRO A 83 -4.42 4.57 6.00
N VAL A 84 -4.93 3.36 6.18
CA VAL A 84 -4.45 2.37 7.15
C VAL A 84 -3.66 1.30 6.41
N VAL A 85 -2.37 1.16 6.70
CA VAL A 85 -1.47 0.23 6.00
C VAL A 85 -1.20 -0.99 6.87
N ARG A 86 -1.39 -2.17 6.28
CA ARG A 86 -0.82 -3.43 6.79
C ARG A 86 0.26 -3.90 5.83
N LEU A 87 1.46 -4.15 6.35
CA LEU A 87 2.60 -4.68 5.59
C LEU A 87 2.68 -6.18 5.81
N LEU A 88 3.03 -6.93 4.76
CA LEU A 88 3.19 -8.39 4.77
C LEU A 88 2.02 -9.09 5.50
N PRO A 89 0.76 -8.85 5.11
CA PRO A 89 -0.41 -9.24 5.90
C PRO A 89 -0.74 -10.75 5.85
N ALA A 90 -0.13 -11.50 4.94
CA ALA A 90 -0.41 -12.91 4.70
C ALA A 90 0.91 -13.70 4.65
N GLU A 91 1.10 -14.62 5.60
CA GLU A 91 2.31 -15.45 5.68
C GLU A 91 2.39 -16.49 4.55
N ASP A 92 1.24 -16.93 4.05
CA ASP A 92 1.07 -17.88 2.96
C ASP A 92 1.13 -17.23 1.56
N ASP A 93 1.17 -15.90 1.49
CA ASP A 93 1.22 -15.12 0.25
C ASP A 93 2.34 -14.07 0.28
N PRO A 94 3.60 -14.49 0.04
CA PRO A 94 4.76 -13.61 0.12
C PRO A 94 4.79 -12.52 -0.96
N GLU A 95 3.95 -12.63 -1.99
CA GLU A 95 3.83 -11.62 -3.03
C GLU A 95 2.82 -10.52 -2.65
N LEU A 96 1.96 -10.72 -1.64
CA LEU A 96 1.13 -9.67 -1.07
C LEU A 96 1.95 -8.85 -0.05
N LEU A 97 2.50 -7.74 -0.51
CA LEU A 97 3.44 -6.95 0.29
C LEU A 97 2.77 -5.91 1.18
N ALA A 98 1.62 -5.38 0.76
CA ALA A 98 0.83 -4.47 1.58
C ALA A 98 -0.65 -4.48 1.21
N ILE A 99 -1.50 -4.14 2.18
CA ILE A 99 -2.88 -3.70 1.97
C ILE A 99 -3.00 -2.28 2.51
N VAL A 100 -3.56 -1.38 1.71
CA VAL A 100 -3.87 0.00 2.10
C VAL A 100 -5.39 0.15 2.14
N HIS A 101 -5.97 0.17 3.34
CA HIS A 101 -7.38 0.47 3.53
C HIS A 101 -7.60 1.98 3.50
N LEU A 102 -8.60 2.43 2.75
CA LEU A 102 -8.96 3.84 2.60
C LEU A 102 -10.13 4.15 3.53
N ALA A 103 -9.84 4.50 4.78
CA ALA A 103 -10.88 4.89 5.72
C ALA A 103 -11.38 6.30 5.39
N GLY A 104 -12.69 6.49 5.46
CA GLY A 104 -13.29 7.82 5.40
C GLY A 104 -12.79 8.73 6.52
N ALA A 105 -12.48 9.99 6.22
CA ALA A 105 -12.27 10.99 7.26
C ALA A 105 -13.61 11.26 7.98
N GLY A 106 -13.89 10.49 9.04
CA GLY A 106 -15.02 10.72 9.94
C GLY A 106 -15.92 9.50 10.16
N GLY A 107 -15.53 8.63 11.07
CA GLY A 107 -16.44 7.77 11.81
C GLY A 107 -16.12 7.89 13.30
N ASP A 108 -16.85 8.76 14.01
CA ASP A 108 -16.93 8.71 15.46
C ASP A 108 -17.63 7.40 15.85
N GLY A 109 -16.84 6.37 16.10
CA GLY A 109 -17.26 5.08 16.66
C GLY A 109 -16.11 4.56 17.53
N PRO A 110 -16.38 4.00 18.72
CA PRO A 110 -15.38 3.90 19.77
C PRO A 110 -14.22 3.03 19.33
N ALA A 111 -13.01 3.56 19.48
CA ALA A 111 -11.77 2.82 19.41
C ALA A 111 -11.81 1.69 20.45
N SER A 112 -12.31 0.52 20.06
CA SER A 112 -12.15 -0.72 20.80
C SER A 112 -10.94 -1.42 20.21
N GLY A 113 -9.80 -1.17 20.86
CA GLY A 113 -8.50 -1.66 20.42
C GLY A 113 -8.29 -3.15 20.67
N THR A 114 -7.37 -3.71 19.88
CA THR A 114 -6.25 -4.51 20.38
C THR A 114 -5.17 -4.50 19.31
N GLY A 115 -4.48 -3.36 19.18
CA GLY A 115 -3.23 -3.24 18.44
C GLY A 115 -2.21 -2.63 19.38
N ARG A 116 -1.43 -3.50 20.05
CA ARG A 116 -0.39 -3.11 21.00
C ARG A 116 0.59 -2.13 20.30
N PRO A 117 0.95 -0.98 20.89
CA PRO A 117 1.91 -0.07 20.25
C PRO A 117 3.28 -0.75 20.18
N VAL A 118 3.79 -0.93 18.96
CA VAL A 118 5.22 -1.22 18.75
C VAL A 118 5.99 0.05 19.07
N ASN A 119 6.44 0.11 20.31
CA ASN A 119 7.29 1.16 20.82
C ASN A 119 8.69 0.99 20.22
N GLY A 120 9.19 2.03 19.54
CA GLY A 120 10.62 2.24 19.35
C GLY A 120 11.19 1.89 17.98
N ILE A 121 11.25 2.90 17.10
CA ILE A 121 12.48 3.17 16.34
C ILE A 121 12.77 4.66 16.50
N ARG A 122 13.67 5.00 17.42
CA ARG A 122 14.44 6.24 17.32
C ARG A 122 15.49 6.00 16.23
N LEU A 123 15.49 6.88 15.23
CA LEU A 123 16.60 7.02 14.31
C LEU A 123 17.88 7.31 15.12
N LEU A 124 18.91 6.51 14.89
CA LEU A 124 20.30 6.97 15.00
C LEU A 124 20.66 7.69 13.70
#